data_AF-A0A8C5LAQ7-F1
#
_entry.id   AF-A0A8C5LAQ7-F1
#
_cell.length_a   1.000
_cell.length_b   1.000
_cell.length_c   1.000
_cell.angle_alpha   90.00
_cell.angle_beta   90.00
_cell.angle_gamma   90.00
#
_symmetry.space_group_name_H-M   'P 1'
#
loop_
_entity.id
_entity.type
_entity.pdbx_description
1 polymer ?
#
loop_
_entity_poly.entity_id
_entity_poly.type
_entity_poly.pdbx_seq_one_letter_code
_entity_poly.pdbx_strand_id
1 'polypeptide(L)'
;IGWAVPAFPVTTQGSQQTQPPQKHYGITSPISLAAPKEACCLLTQKLIETLKPYGVFEEKEELQCRILILGKLNNLVKEWIREISESKNLPQSLIENVGGKIFTFGSHRLGVHTKGADTDALCVAPRHVDRRDLFTYFYYKLKSQEEIKDLRAVEEAFVPVIKLF
;
A
#
# COMPACT_ATOMS: atom_id res chain seq x y z
N ILE A 1 78.01 -12.07 23.96
CA ILE A 1 77.65 -13.51 24.05
C ILE A 1 76.66 -13.63 25.20
N GLY A 2 75.37 -13.64 24.86
CA GLY A 2 74.27 -13.73 25.81
C GLY A 2 73.14 -14.46 25.11
N TRP A 3 72.72 -15.59 25.66
CA TRP A 3 71.65 -16.41 25.12
C TRP A 3 70.30 -15.77 25.46
N ALA A 4 69.39 -15.73 24.49
CA ALA A 4 67.97 -15.50 24.75
C ALA A 4 67.17 -16.55 23.97
N VAL A 5 66.27 -17.19 24.72
CA VAL A 5 65.47 -18.37 24.40
C VAL A 5 64.36 -18.03 23.40
N PRO A 6 63.98 -18.92 22.46
CA PRO A 6 62.86 -18.66 21.56
C PRO A 6 61.53 -18.72 22.33
N ALA A 7 60.75 -17.63 22.29
CA ALA A 7 59.40 -17.58 22.82
C ALA A 7 58.40 -18.13 21.78
N PHE A 8 57.55 -19.07 22.23
CA PHE A 8 56.48 -19.68 21.46
C PHE A 8 55.36 -18.68 21.11
N PRO A 9 54.63 -18.86 20.00
CA PRO A 9 53.51 -18.00 19.67
C PRO A 9 52.33 -18.23 20.62
N VAL A 10 51.95 -17.19 21.35
CA VAL A 10 50.69 -17.13 22.11
C VAL A 10 49.54 -17.04 21.11
N THR A 11 48.67 -18.04 21.10
CA THR A 11 47.40 -18.01 20.37
C THR A 11 46.45 -17.04 21.07
N THR A 12 46.38 -15.80 20.57
CA THR A 12 45.33 -14.86 20.98
C THR A 12 44.01 -15.33 20.36
N GLN A 13 43.13 -15.94 21.17
CA GLN A 13 41.74 -16.17 20.79
C GLN A 13 41.06 -14.81 20.59
N GLY A 14 40.99 -14.37 19.33
CA GLY A 14 40.14 -13.25 18.93
C GLY A 14 38.68 -13.66 19.08
N SER A 15 37.97 -12.96 19.95
CA SER A 15 36.52 -12.99 20.07
C SER A 15 35.89 -12.74 18.70
N GLN A 16 35.31 -13.79 18.11
CA GLN A 16 34.44 -13.66 16.95
C GLN A 16 33.21 -12.86 17.40
N GLN A 17 33.22 -11.55 17.11
CA GLN A 17 32.00 -10.76 17.10
C GLN A 17 31.08 -11.37 16.05
N THR A 18 30.08 -12.12 16.50
CA THR A 18 28.98 -12.60 15.67
C THR A 18 28.26 -11.39 15.08
N GLN A 19 28.47 -11.12 13.78
CA GLN A 19 27.66 -10.17 13.05
C GLN A 19 26.19 -10.60 13.15
N PRO A 20 25.25 -9.67 13.38
CA PRO A 20 23.84 -10.01 13.44
C PRO A 20 23.41 -10.67 12.11
N PRO A 21 22.54 -11.69 12.15
CA PRO A 21 22.14 -12.43 10.96
C PRO A 21 21.57 -11.46 9.92
N GLN A 22 22.15 -11.50 8.73
CA GLN A 22 21.69 -10.71 7.58
C GLN A 22 20.23 -11.09 7.28
N LYS A 23 19.32 -10.13 7.50
CA LYS A 23 17.90 -10.31 7.19
C LYS A 23 17.75 -10.49 5.67
N HIS A 24 17.29 -11.66 5.25
CA HIS A 24 16.90 -11.94 3.87
C HIS A 24 15.38 -12.11 3.78
N TYR A 25 14.84 -11.99 2.57
CA TYR A 25 13.42 -12.18 2.29
C TYR A 25 13.18 -13.58 1.72
N GLY A 26 12.10 -14.23 2.14
CA GLY A 26 11.72 -15.58 1.69
C GLY A 26 12.03 -16.66 2.74
N ILE A 27 11.66 -17.90 2.40
CA ILE A 27 11.83 -19.08 3.28
C ILE A 27 13.15 -19.82 3.03
N THR A 28 13.88 -19.48 1.96
CA THR A 28 15.17 -20.07 1.59
C THR A 28 16.23 -18.98 1.43
N SER A 29 17.50 -19.39 1.51
CA SER A 29 18.63 -18.50 1.25
C SER A 29 18.62 -17.94 -0.18
N PRO A 30 19.18 -16.72 -0.39
CA PRO A 30 19.29 -16.13 -1.72
C PRO A 30 20.23 -16.94 -2.62
N ILE A 31 19.90 -17.02 -3.91
CA ILE A 31 20.73 -17.69 -4.93
C ILE A 31 22.03 -16.91 -5.16
N SER A 32 21.96 -15.58 -5.15
CA SER A 32 23.09 -14.70 -5.35
C SER A 32 22.90 -13.39 -4.58
N LEU A 33 23.98 -12.89 -3.99
CA LEU A 33 24.07 -11.56 -3.37
C LEU A 33 24.86 -10.57 -4.25
N ALA A 34 25.18 -10.95 -5.49
CA ALA A 34 25.95 -10.10 -6.40
C ALA A 34 25.16 -8.84 -6.79
N ALA A 35 25.80 -7.68 -6.63
CA ALA A 35 25.26 -6.40 -7.09
C ALA A 35 25.26 -6.29 -8.63
N PRO A 36 24.38 -5.46 -9.23
CA PRO A 36 24.37 -5.25 -10.67
C PRO A 36 25.67 -4.63 -11.17
N LYS A 37 26.13 -5.06 -12.35
CA LYS A 37 27.23 -4.42 -13.08
C LYS A 37 26.72 -3.19 -13.84
N GLU A 38 27.62 -2.29 -14.21
CA GLU A 38 27.27 -1.11 -15.02
C GLU A 38 26.53 -1.45 -16.33
N ALA A 39 26.95 -2.52 -17.01
CA ALA A 39 26.25 -3.02 -18.21
C ALA A 39 24.79 -3.40 -17.93
N CYS A 40 24.47 -3.93 -16.74
CA CYS A 40 23.10 -4.23 -16.35
C CYS A 40 22.27 -2.95 -16.17
N CYS A 41 22.86 -1.90 -15.59
CA CYS A 41 22.18 -0.61 -15.42
C CYS A 41 21.81 0.01 -16.78
N LEU A 42 22.70 -0.06 -17.78
CA LEU A 42 22.42 0.40 -19.14
C LEU A 42 21.28 -0.39 -19.80
N LEU A 43 21.22 -1.70 -19.58
CA LEU A 43 20.14 -2.55 -20.07
C LEU A 43 18.80 -2.22 -19.38
N THR A 44 18.81 -1.94 -18.07
CA THR A 44 17.61 -1.48 -17.35
C THR A 44 17.09 -0.18 -17.92
N GLN A 45 17.96 0.79 -18.25
CA GLN A 45 17.51 2.03 -18.88
C GLN A 45 16.88 1.78 -20.25
N LYS A 46 17.50 0.93 -21.09
CA LYS A 46 16.93 0.55 -22.39
C LYS A 46 15.57 -0.12 -22.26
N LEU A 47 15.39 -0.97 -21.24
CA LEU A 47 14.09 -1.57 -20.93
C LEU A 47 13.04 -0.49 -20.62
N ILE A 48 13.36 0.45 -19.73
CA ILE A 48 12.45 1.55 -19.37
C ILE A 48 12.04 2.35 -20.60
N GLU A 49 13.00 2.75 -21.45
CA GLU A 49 12.71 3.49 -22.68
C GLU A 49 11.85 2.69 -23.67
N THR A 50 12.11 1.38 -23.78
CA THR A 50 11.33 0.48 -24.65
C THR A 50 9.88 0.35 -24.18
N LEU A 51 9.64 0.41 -22.87
CA LEU A 51 8.31 0.24 -22.28
C LEU A 51 7.42 1.49 -22.41
N LYS A 52 8.00 2.70 -22.46
CA LYS A 52 7.24 3.96 -22.51
C LYS A 52 6.18 4.02 -23.63
N PRO A 53 6.47 3.65 -24.91
CA PRO A 53 5.48 3.71 -25.99
C PRO A 53 4.28 2.78 -25.80
N TYR A 54 4.39 1.78 -24.93
CA TYR A 54 3.30 0.84 -24.62
C TYR A 54 2.35 1.35 -23.53
N GLY A 55 2.54 2.56 -23.01
CA GLY A 55 1.63 3.18 -22.03
C GLY A 55 1.60 2.49 -20.67
N VAL A 56 2.70 1.80 -20.29
CA VAL A 56 2.79 1.10 -19.00
C VAL A 56 3.08 2.02 -17.82
N PHE A 57 3.50 3.27 -18.09
CA PHE A 57 3.68 4.31 -17.09
C PHE A 57 2.53 5.31 -17.21
N GLU A 58 1.83 5.56 -16.11
CA GLU A 58 0.80 6.59 -16.03
C GLU A 58 1.43 7.99 -15.97
N GLU A 59 0.79 8.97 -16.59
CA GLU A 59 1.24 10.37 -16.57
C GLU A 59 1.09 10.97 -15.17
N LYS A 60 1.95 11.94 -14.85
CA LYS A 60 2.01 12.56 -13.52
C LYS A 60 0.69 13.25 -13.17
N GLU A 61 0.05 13.88 -14.15
CA GLU A 61 -1.22 14.59 -14.00
C GLU A 61 -2.36 13.62 -13.69
N GLU A 62 -2.42 12.47 -14.37
CA GLU A 62 -3.42 11.42 -14.10
C GLU A 62 -3.23 10.85 -12.69
N LEU A 63 -1.99 10.61 -12.27
CA LEU A 63 -1.67 10.17 -10.92
C LEU A 63 -2.10 11.20 -9.85
N GLN A 64 -1.89 12.49 -10.10
CA GLN A 64 -2.34 13.56 -9.21
C GLN A 64 -3.87 13.61 -9.11
N CYS A 65 -4.58 13.46 -10.23
CA CYS A 65 -6.04 13.36 -10.23
C CYS A 65 -6.53 12.20 -9.36
N ARG A 66 -5.92 11.00 -9.48
CA ARG A 66 -6.26 9.84 -8.64
C ARG A 66 -6.07 10.12 -7.15
N ILE A 67 -4.97 10.77 -6.77
CA ILE A 67 -4.68 11.13 -5.37
C ILE A 67 -5.77 12.06 -4.81
N LEU A 68 -6.18 13.06 -5.59
CA LEU A 68 -7.24 14.00 -5.19
C LEU A 68 -8.59 13.29 -5.01
N ILE A 69 -8.95 12.40 -5.94
CA ILE A 69 -10.19 11.60 -5.87
C ILE A 69 -10.18 10.70 -4.63
N LEU A 70 -9.07 10.02 -4.35
CA LEU A 70 -8.93 9.20 -3.14
C LEU A 70 -9.05 10.03 -1.86
N GLY A 71 -8.52 11.26 -1.86
CA GLY A 71 -8.70 12.21 -0.77
C GLY A 71 -10.17 12.57 -0.53
N LYS A 72 -10.90 12.92 -1.60
CA LYS A 72 -12.35 13.19 -1.54
C LYS A 72 -13.13 11.98 -1.02
N LEU A 73 -12.89 10.80 -1.59
CA LEU A 73 -13.57 9.56 -1.21
C LEU A 73 -13.32 9.22 0.26
N ASN A 74 -12.09 9.41 0.75
CA ASN A 74 -11.75 9.18 2.16
C ASN A 74 -12.47 10.16 3.10
N ASN A 75 -12.72 11.40 2.67
CA ASN A 75 -13.53 12.35 3.45
C ASN A 75 -15.00 11.94 3.48
N LEU A 76 -15.57 11.51 2.35
CA LEU A 76 -16.95 10.98 2.30
C LEU A 76 -17.14 9.79 3.23
N VAL A 77 -16.16 8.88 3.31
CA VAL A 77 -16.18 7.75 4.25
C VAL A 77 -16.22 8.23 5.70
N LYS A 78 -15.38 9.21 6.07
CA LYS A 78 -15.36 9.76 7.44
C LYS A 78 -16.67 10.45 7.81
N GLU A 79 -17.22 11.24 6.89
CA GLU A 79 -18.51 11.91 7.08
C GLU A 79 -19.63 10.89 7.25
N TRP A 80 -19.70 9.89 6.37
CA TRP A 80 -20.68 8.81 6.48
C TRP A 80 -20.59 8.05 7.80
N ILE A 81 -19.37 7.67 8.23
CA ILE A 81 -19.19 6.97 9.51
C ILE A 81 -19.62 7.85 10.69
N ARG A 82 -19.35 9.16 10.64
CA ARG A 82 -19.83 10.12 11.64
C ARG A 82 -21.36 10.17 11.67
N GLU A 83 -22.01 10.29 10.52
CA GLU A 83 -23.47 10.30 10.36
C GLU A 83 -24.13 9.03 10.92
N ILE A 84 -23.54 7.85 10.63
CA ILE A 84 -24.01 6.58 11.21
C ILE A 84 -23.84 6.57 12.74
N SER A 85 -22.71 7.09 13.24
CA SER A 85 -22.43 7.15 14.68
C SER A 85 -23.42 8.04 15.43
N GLU A 86 -23.80 9.17 14.83
CA GLU A 86 -24.85 10.06 15.33
C GLU A 86 -26.23 9.36 15.32
N SER A 87 -26.57 8.67 14.23
CA SER A 87 -27.85 7.95 14.10
C SER A 87 -28.02 6.82 15.11
N LYS A 88 -26.92 6.26 15.62
CA LYS A 88 -26.90 5.22 16.66
C LYS A 88 -26.78 5.81 18.08
N ASN A 89 -26.94 7.13 18.22
CA ASN A 89 -26.91 7.85 19.49
C ASN A 89 -25.65 7.59 20.33
N LEU A 90 -24.48 7.45 19.68
CA LEU A 90 -23.22 7.30 20.40
C LEU A 90 -22.86 8.59 21.17
N PRO A 91 -22.14 8.50 22.30
CA PRO A 91 -21.63 9.67 23.00
C PRO A 91 -20.78 10.57 22.10
N GLN A 92 -20.97 11.89 22.21
CA GLN A 92 -20.25 12.88 21.39
C GLN A 92 -18.73 12.70 21.42
N SER A 93 -18.18 12.35 22.58
CA SER A 93 -16.74 12.07 22.77
C SER A 93 -16.24 10.90 21.91
N LEU A 94 -17.09 9.91 21.62
CA LEU A 94 -16.78 8.84 20.69
C LEU A 94 -16.93 9.30 19.25
N ILE A 95 -18.00 10.04 18.92
CA ILE A 95 -18.29 10.54 17.56
C ILE A 95 -17.09 11.33 17.00
N GLU A 96 -16.47 12.17 17.82
CA GLU A 96 -15.28 12.96 17.44
C GLU A 96 -14.06 12.10 17.07
N ASN A 97 -14.02 10.84 17.52
CA ASN A 97 -12.87 9.94 17.41
C ASN A 97 -13.16 8.63 16.65
N VAL A 98 -14.34 8.45 16.05
CA VAL A 98 -14.72 7.18 15.37
C VAL A 98 -13.83 6.82 14.19
N GLY A 99 -13.21 7.83 13.57
CA GLY A 99 -12.28 7.65 12.47
C GLY A 99 -12.94 7.12 11.20
N GLY A 100 -12.36 6.06 10.64
CA GLY A 100 -12.67 5.56 9.31
C GLY A 100 -11.62 5.93 8.28
N LYS A 101 -11.31 5.00 7.37
CA LYS A 101 -10.24 5.19 6.39
C LYS A 101 -10.42 4.32 5.16
N ILE A 102 -9.96 4.84 4.02
CA ILE A 102 -9.77 4.07 2.81
C ILE A 102 -8.32 3.61 2.67
N PHE A 103 -8.16 2.36 2.25
CA PHE A 103 -6.88 1.76 1.91
C PHE A 103 -6.90 1.32 0.46
N THR A 104 -5.90 1.71 -0.31
CA THR A 104 -5.71 1.16 -1.64
C THR A 104 -4.98 -0.17 -1.57
N PHE A 105 -5.34 -1.09 -2.46
CA PHE A 105 -4.62 -2.35 -2.69
C PHE A 105 -4.46 -2.57 -4.20
N GLY A 106 -4.02 -3.76 -4.60
CA GLY A 106 -3.85 -4.09 -6.02
C GLY A 106 -2.72 -3.31 -6.70
N SER A 107 -2.78 -3.23 -8.03
CA SER A 107 -1.74 -2.66 -8.89
C SER A 107 -1.44 -1.20 -8.56
N HIS A 108 -2.47 -0.41 -8.25
CA HIS A 108 -2.32 1.00 -7.89
C HIS A 108 -1.50 1.17 -6.61
N ARG A 109 -1.76 0.34 -5.58
CA ARG A 109 -0.98 0.39 -4.33
C ARG A 109 0.48 -0.03 -4.52
N LEU A 110 0.74 -0.92 -5.48
CA LEU A 110 2.09 -1.40 -5.82
C LEU A 110 2.85 -0.42 -6.73
N GLY A 111 2.19 0.61 -7.28
CA GLY A 111 2.82 1.58 -8.18
C GLY A 111 3.14 1.01 -9.56
N VAL A 112 2.43 -0.04 -9.99
CA VAL A 112 2.62 -0.72 -11.29
C VAL A 112 1.33 -0.71 -12.13
N HIS A 113 0.36 0.14 -11.78
CA HIS A 113 -0.84 0.31 -12.57
C HIS A 113 -0.53 1.02 -13.89
N THR A 114 -1.20 0.59 -14.95
CA THR A 114 -1.09 1.22 -16.27
C THR A 114 -2.16 2.28 -16.45
N LYS A 115 -2.03 3.07 -17.52
CA LYS A 115 -3.07 4.03 -17.90
C LYS A 115 -4.44 3.34 -18.01
N GLY A 116 -5.47 3.96 -17.42
CA GLY A 116 -6.84 3.46 -17.44
C GLY A 116 -7.11 2.26 -16.52
N ALA A 117 -6.14 1.79 -15.73
CA ALA A 117 -6.38 0.75 -14.74
C ALA A 117 -7.30 1.25 -13.60
N ASP A 118 -8.11 0.35 -13.05
CA ASP A 118 -8.97 0.65 -11.91
C ASP A 118 -8.15 0.92 -10.63
N THR A 119 -8.74 1.69 -9.71
CA THR A 119 -8.18 1.89 -8.36
C THR A 119 -8.95 1.05 -7.34
N ASP A 120 -8.35 -0.05 -6.90
CA ASP A 120 -8.93 -0.89 -5.85
C ASP A 120 -8.80 -0.23 -4.47
N ALA A 121 -9.94 -0.06 -3.80
CA ALA A 121 -10.05 0.60 -2.51
C ALA A 121 -10.89 -0.22 -1.51
N LEU A 122 -10.37 -0.37 -0.29
CA LEU A 122 -11.04 -0.98 0.86
C LEU A 122 -11.43 0.12 1.85
N CYS A 123 -12.72 0.23 2.13
CA CYS A 123 -13.23 1.04 3.22
C CYS A 123 -13.16 0.26 4.54
N VAL A 124 -12.49 0.84 5.54
CA VAL A 124 -12.41 0.28 6.90
C VAL A 124 -13.18 1.20 7.84
N ALA A 125 -14.19 0.61 8.49
CA ALA A 125 -15.12 1.29 9.39
C ALA A 125 -15.12 0.62 10.78
N PRO A 126 -15.48 1.35 11.85
CA PRO A 126 -15.59 0.80 13.20
C PRO A 126 -16.73 -0.21 13.33
N ARG A 127 -16.69 -1.02 14.40
CA ARG A 127 -17.58 -2.18 14.62
C ARG A 127 -19.08 -1.86 14.54
N HIS A 128 -19.50 -0.65 14.91
CA HIS A 128 -20.90 -0.27 14.91
C HIS A 128 -21.42 0.10 13.52
N VAL A 129 -20.60 0.09 12.47
CA VAL A 129 -21.04 0.33 11.08
C VAL A 129 -21.23 -1.03 10.41
N ASP A 130 -22.47 -1.31 10.00
CA ASP A 130 -22.82 -2.59 9.40
C ASP A 130 -22.54 -2.57 7.89
N ARG A 131 -22.28 -3.74 7.29
CA ARG A 131 -22.15 -3.85 5.82
C ARG A 131 -23.37 -3.29 5.10
N ARG A 132 -24.57 -3.47 5.65
CA ARG A 132 -25.82 -2.92 5.08
C ARG A 132 -25.76 -1.40 4.98
N ASP A 133 -25.11 -0.72 5.92
CA ASP A 133 -24.97 0.74 5.91
C ASP A 133 -24.11 1.22 4.73
N LEU A 134 -23.18 0.39 4.26
CA LEU A 134 -22.36 0.66 3.06
C LEU A 134 -23.22 0.64 1.80
N PHE A 135 -24.09 -0.37 1.64
CA PHE A 135 -24.92 -0.55 0.45
C PHE A 135 -26.20 0.29 0.46
N THR A 136 -26.54 0.91 1.59
CA THR A 136 -27.66 1.85 1.70
C THR A 136 -27.16 3.29 1.82
N TYR A 137 -26.78 3.73 3.02
CA TYR A 137 -26.44 5.12 3.33
C TYR A 137 -25.22 5.61 2.53
N PHE A 138 -24.13 4.85 2.51
CA PHE A 138 -22.94 5.27 1.76
C PHE A 138 -23.18 5.24 0.26
N TYR A 139 -23.90 4.23 -0.25
CA TYR A 139 -24.30 4.17 -1.65
C TYR A 139 -25.07 5.43 -2.09
N TYR A 140 -26.06 5.88 -1.31
CA TYR A 140 -26.79 7.10 -1.62
C TYR A 140 -25.94 8.37 -1.47
N LYS A 141 -25.00 8.39 -0.51
CA LYS A 141 -24.03 9.49 -0.36
C LYS A 141 -23.10 9.60 -1.56
N LEU A 142 -22.68 8.49 -2.14
CA LEU A 142 -21.93 8.46 -3.41
C LEU A 142 -22.81 8.92 -4.57
N LYS A 143 -24.06 8.46 -4.62
CA LYS A 143 -25.01 8.83 -5.68
C LYS A 143 -25.31 10.34 -5.72
N SER A 144 -25.16 11.05 -4.60
CA SER A 144 -25.38 12.50 -4.55
C SER A 144 -24.19 13.34 -4.99
N GLN A 145 -23.03 12.74 -5.31
CA GLN A 145 -21.85 13.47 -5.79
C GLN A 145 -21.96 13.69 -7.30
N GLU A 146 -21.79 14.93 -7.76
CA GLU A 146 -21.87 15.28 -9.18
C GLU A 146 -20.78 14.61 -10.02
N GLU A 147 -19.62 14.33 -9.41
CA GLU A 147 -18.49 13.70 -10.09
C GLU A 147 -18.67 12.19 -10.31
N ILE A 148 -19.61 11.54 -9.62
CA ILE A 148 -19.78 10.07 -9.67
C ILE A 148 -20.73 9.68 -10.80
N LYS A 149 -20.25 8.78 -11.66
CA LYS A 149 -21.02 8.18 -12.76
C LYS A 149 -21.07 6.67 -12.61
N ASP A 150 -22.04 6.05 -13.29
CA ASP A 150 -22.17 4.59 -13.43
C ASP A 150 -22.07 3.81 -12.11
N LEU A 151 -22.63 4.38 -11.04
CA LEU A 151 -22.64 3.78 -9.71
C LEU A 151 -23.47 2.48 -9.71
N ARG A 152 -22.84 1.39 -9.29
CA ARG A 152 -23.46 0.06 -9.19
C ARG A 152 -22.99 -0.68 -7.94
N ALA A 153 -23.92 -1.34 -7.26
CA ALA A 153 -23.63 -2.21 -6.11
C ALA A 153 -23.77 -3.67 -6.51
N VAL A 154 -22.86 -4.52 -6.02
CA VAL A 154 -22.93 -5.97 -6.17
C VAL A 154 -22.74 -6.59 -4.78
N GLU A 155 -23.84 -6.74 -4.05
CA GLU A 155 -23.84 -7.25 -2.67
C GLU A 155 -23.70 -8.77 -2.59
N GLU A 156 -24.13 -9.50 -3.62
CA GLU A 156 -24.13 -10.98 -3.66
C GLU A 156 -22.83 -11.60 -4.17
N ALA A 157 -21.79 -10.79 -4.41
CA ALA A 157 -20.48 -11.29 -4.83
C ALA A 157 -19.75 -11.98 -3.67
N PHE A 158 -18.72 -12.79 -3.98
CA PHE A 158 -17.84 -13.38 -2.96
C PHE A 158 -17.16 -12.30 -2.10
N VAL A 159 -16.73 -11.20 -2.73
CA VAL A 159 -16.34 -9.95 -2.06
C VAL A 159 -17.29 -8.84 -2.51
N PRO A 160 -18.30 -8.51 -1.70
CA PRO A 160 -19.27 -7.46 -2.01
C PRO A 160 -18.61 -6.11 -2.26
N VAL A 161 -19.06 -5.41 -3.31
CA VAL A 161 -18.37 -4.23 -3.84
C VAL A 161 -19.34 -3.19 -4.41
N ILE A 162 -18.98 -1.92 -4.28
CA ILE A 162 -19.58 -0.80 -5.02
C ILE A 162 -18.58 -0.38 -6.10
N LYS A 163 -19.03 -0.31 -7.35
CA LYS A 163 -18.23 0.18 -8.47
C LYS A 163 -18.79 1.51 -8.96
N LEU A 164 -17.90 2.43 -9.32
CA LEU A 164 -18.21 3.77 -9.81
C LEU A 164 -17.14 4.21 -10.82
N PHE A 165 -17.49 5.19 -11.66
CA PHE A 165 -16.64 5.80 -12.68
C PHE A 165 -16.61 7.32 -12.56
#